data_AF-A0A7Z8PEK6-F1
#
_entry.id   AF-A0A7Z8PEK6-F1
#
_cell.length_a   1.000
_cell.length_b   1.000
_cell.length_c   1.000
_cell.angle_alpha   90.00
_cell.angle_beta   90.00
_cell.angle_gamma   90.00
#
_symmetry.space_group_name_H-M   'P 1'
#
loop_
_entity.id
_entity.type
_entity.pdbx_description
1 polymer ?
#
loop_
_entity_poly.entity_id
_entity_poly.type
_entity_poly.pdbx_seq_one_letter_code
_entity_poly.pdbx_strand_id
1 'polypeptide(L)'
;MPAKTIAHSTLSKRALAEAVAAKTGQNQTNVLHLLQSILDQMIEELGNGNRLEFREFGVFETVVRKPRMALNPKTLDPVPVQQKVVVKFKPGRLMKQRVLGLGEISEADASAARDGDGQA
;
A
#
# COMPACT_ATOMS: atom_id res chain seq x y z
N MET A 1 2.06 -19.59 -17.08
CA MET A 1 2.11 -18.15 -17.38
C MET A 1 2.76 -17.47 -16.18
N PRO A 2 3.97 -16.90 -16.26
CA PRO A 2 4.54 -16.15 -15.15
C PRO A 2 3.76 -14.84 -14.94
N ALA A 3 3.50 -14.47 -13.68
CA ALA A 3 2.85 -13.22 -13.34
C ALA A 3 3.72 -12.01 -13.74
N LYS A 4 3.12 -10.98 -14.33
CA LYS A 4 3.79 -9.73 -14.72
C LYS A 4 4.36 -9.05 -13.46
N THR A 5 5.67 -8.88 -13.38
CA THR A 5 6.34 -8.21 -12.25
C THR A 5 6.26 -6.69 -12.42
N ILE A 6 5.71 -5.99 -11.43
CA ILE A 6 5.65 -4.52 -11.40
C ILE A 6 6.95 -4.00 -10.77
N ALA A 7 7.62 -3.02 -11.40
CA ALA A 7 8.76 -2.35 -10.80
C ALA A 7 8.30 -1.48 -9.61
N HIS A 8 8.98 -1.58 -8.47
CA HIS A 8 8.63 -0.86 -7.25
C HIS A 8 9.77 0.07 -6.80
N SER A 9 9.45 1.34 -6.55
CA SER A 9 10.32 2.27 -5.82
C SER A 9 9.76 2.53 -4.43
N THR A 10 10.63 2.64 -3.42
CA THR A 10 10.21 2.90 -2.04
C THR A 10 9.96 4.39 -1.83
N LEU A 11 8.71 4.76 -1.57
CA LEU A 11 8.34 6.13 -1.20
C LEU A 11 8.41 6.31 0.32
N SER A 12 9.12 7.35 0.77
CA SER A 12 9.25 7.68 2.19
C SER A 12 8.12 8.58 2.69
N LYS A 13 7.86 8.56 4.01
CA LYS A 13 6.90 9.46 4.67
C LYS A 13 7.18 10.93 4.37
N ARG A 14 8.47 11.30 4.35
CA ARG A 14 8.91 12.68 4.07
C ARG A 14 8.59 13.09 2.64
N ALA A 15 8.83 12.21 1.67
CA ALA A 15 8.51 12.47 0.26
C ALA A 15 6.99 12.66 0.05
N LEU A 16 6.15 11.88 0.74
CA LEU A 16 4.70 12.08 0.72
C LEU A 16 4.29 13.43 1.32
N ALA A 17 4.85 13.80 2.48
CA ALA A 17 4.56 15.07 3.12
C ALA A 17 4.98 16.27 2.26
N GLU A 18 6.12 16.18 1.58
CA GLU A 18 6.61 17.19 0.63
C GLU A 18 5.67 17.35 -0.56
N ALA A 19 5.23 16.24 -1.17
CA ALA A 19 4.28 16.27 -2.28
C ALA A 19 2.93 16.88 -1.89
N VAL A 20 2.47 16.64 -0.65
CA VAL A 20 1.25 17.25 -0.12
C VAL A 20 1.46 18.74 0.15
N ALA A 21 2.54 19.10 0.84
CA ALA A 21 2.88 20.49 1.15
C ALA A 21 2.98 21.36 -0.11
N ALA A 22 3.64 20.86 -1.16
CA ALA A 22 3.75 21.53 -2.45
C ALA A 22 2.38 21.75 -3.12
N LYS A 23 1.45 20.80 -3.00
CA LYS A 23 0.09 20.91 -3.56
C LYS A 23 -0.80 21.87 -2.79
N THR A 24 -0.67 21.93 -1.46
CA THR A 24 -1.55 22.72 -0.59
C THR A 24 -0.97 24.08 -0.23
N GLY A 25 0.29 24.36 -0.58
CA GLY A 25 1.01 25.58 -0.18
C GLY A 25 1.27 25.67 1.34
N GLN A 26 1.25 24.53 2.03
CA GLN A 26 1.40 24.47 3.50
C GLN A 26 2.84 24.21 3.90
N ASN A 27 3.20 24.57 5.14
CA ASN A 27 4.54 24.29 5.65
C ASN A 27 4.78 22.78 5.78
N GLN A 28 5.86 22.29 5.17
CA GLN A 28 6.25 20.88 5.15
C GLN A 28 6.30 20.26 6.55
N THR A 29 6.86 20.97 7.53
CA THR A 29 6.95 20.49 8.92
C THR A 29 5.56 20.27 9.50
N ASN A 30 4.64 21.20 9.25
CA ASN A 30 3.27 21.11 9.76
C ASN A 30 2.50 19.95 9.11
N VAL A 31 2.67 19.75 7.79
CA VAL A 31 2.09 18.62 7.08
C VAL A 31 2.65 17.28 7.58
N LEU A 32 3.94 17.22 7.89
CA LEU A 32 4.58 16.02 8.41
C LEU A 32 4.06 15.66 9.81
N HIS A 33 3.87 16.65 10.68
CA HIS A 33 3.24 16.45 11.99
C HIS A 33 1.79 16.00 11.85
N LEU A 34 1.00 16.66 10.99
CA LEU A 34 -0.39 16.28 10.75
C LEU A 34 -0.51 14.83 10.25
N LEU A 35 0.34 14.43 9.30
CA LEU A 35 0.36 13.07 8.78
C LEU A 35 0.72 12.07 9.87
N GLN A 36 1.67 12.39 10.74
CA GLN A 36 2.00 11.55 11.90
C GLN A 36 0.79 11.42 12.85
N SER A 37 0.15 12.52 13.23
CA SER A 37 -1.03 12.50 14.11
C SER A 37 -2.17 11.68 13.53
N ILE A 38 -2.42 11.74 12.22
CA ILE A 38 -3.44 10.91 11.57
C ILE A 38 -3.09 9.42 11.70
N LEU A 39 -1.83 9.04 11.45
CA LEU A 39 -1.40 7.65 11.59
C LEU A 39 -1.53 7.16 13.04
N ASP A 40 -1.17 8.00 14.01
CA ASP A 40 -1.29 7.68 15.42
C ASP A 40 -2.76 7.47 15.82
N GLN A 41 -3.66 8.37 15.39
CA GLN A 41 -5.10 8.20 15.61
C GLN A 41 -5.63 6.93 14.97
N MET A 42 -5.19 6.60 13.74
CA MET A 42 -5.60 5.36 13.09
C MET A 42 -5.18 4.12 13.89
N ILE A 43 -3.97 4.13 14.48
CA ILE A 43 -3.48 3.04 15.33
C ILE A 43 -4.36 2.90 16.57
N GLU A 44 -4.69 4.01 17.23
CA GLU A 44 -5.52 4.01 18.43
C GLU A 44 -6.94 3.48 18.15
N GLU A 45 -7.60 4.01 17.11
CA GLU A 45 -8.96 3.60 16.73
C GLU A 45 -9.01 2.12 16.33
N LEU A 46 -8.02 1.64 15.57
CA LEU A 46 -7.94 0.22 15.20
C LEU A 46 -7.64 -0.64 16.43
N GLY A 47 -6.82 -0.15 17.38
CA GLY A 47 -6.57 -0.80 18.66
C GLY A 47 -7.83 -0.97 19.51
N ASN A 48 -8.74 0.00 19.44
CA ASN A 48 -10.05 -0.05 20.09
C ASN A 48 -11.06 -0.97 19.38
N GLY A 49 -10.71 -1.55 18.23
CA GLY A 49 -11.60 -2.39 17.44
C GLY A 49 -12.54 -1.61 16.51
N ASN A 50 -12.32 -0.30 16.34
CA ASN A 50 -13.16 0.52 15.47
C ASN A 50 -12.87 0.26 13.99
N ARG A 51 -13.92 0.40 13.17
CA ARG A 51 -13.83 0.32 11.70
C ARG A 51 -13.61 1.71 11.13
N LEU A 52 -12.51 1.91 10.42
CA LEU A 52 -12.21 3.19 9.76
C LEU A 52 -12.60 3.14 8.29
N GLU A 53 -13.46 4.07 7.87
CA GLU A 53 -13.92 4.19 6.50
C GLU A 53 -13.48 5.52 5.90
N PHE A 54 -12.60 5.44 4.90
CA PHE A 54 -12.17 6.57 4.10
C PHE A 54 -12.81 6.45 2.71
N ARG A 55 -13.81 7.29 2.43
CA ARG A 55 -14.48 7.29 1.12
C ARG A 55 -13.45 7.43 0.00
N GLU A 56 -13.64 6.69 -1.09
CA GLU A 56 -12.75 6.61 -2.26
C GLU A 56 -11.38 5.92 -2.02
N PHE A 57 -10.80 6.05 -0.82
CA PHE A 57 -9.52 5.46 -0.44
C PHE A 57 -9.65 3.97 -0.06
N GLY A 58 -10.51 3.66 0.92
CA GLY A 58 -10.71 2.29 1.40
C GLY A 58 -11.19 2.20 2.84
N VAL A 59 -11.29 0.96 3.32
CA VAL A 59 -11.79 0.62 4.64
C VAL A 59 -10.75 -0.19 5.39
N PHE A 60 -10.50 0.15 6.64
CA PHE A 60 -9.74 -0.65 7.59
C PHE A 60 -10.69 -1.30 8.58
N GLU A 61 -10.58 -2.62 8.72
CA GLU A 61 -11.36 -3.41 9.67
C GLU A 61 -10.44 -4.30 10.50
N THR A 62 -10.68 -4.38 11.80
CA THR A 62 -10.05 -5.36 12.68
C THR A 62 -10.83 -6.66 12.65
N VAL A 63 -10.13 -7.75 12.37
CA VAL A 63 -10.73 -9.08 12.22
C VAL A 63 -10.02 -10.06 13.11
N VAL A 64 -10.80 -10.82 13.88
CA VAL A 64 -10.30 -11.95 14.65
C VAL A 64 -10.08 -13.13 13.70
N ARG A 65 -8.83 -13.57 13.53
CA ARG A 65 -8.50 -14.78 12.78
C ARG A 65 -8.55 -15.99 13.70
N LYS A 66 -9.39 -16.95 13.34
CA LYS A 66 -9.56 -18.22 14.04
C LYS A 66 -8.23 -19.00 14.09
N PRO A 67 -7.98 -19.77 15.16
CA PRO A 67 -6.82 -20.63 15.26
C PRO A 67 -6.85 -21.69 14.15
N ARG A 68 -5.69 -22.03 13.62
CA ARG A 68 -5.54 -23.07 12.58
C ARG A 68 -4.18 -23.75 12.69
N MET A 69 -4.08 -24.97 12.18
CA MET A 69 -2.79 -25.62 11.97
C MET A 69 -2.16 -25.07 10.68
N ALA A 70 -0.91 -24.63 10.75
CA ALA A 70 -0.12 -24.24 9.58
C ALA A 70 1.13 -25.10 9.53
N LEU A 71 1.64 -25.38 8.33
CA LEU A 71 2.87 -26.12 8.16
C LEU A 71 4.06 -25.16 8.24
N ASN A 72 5.14 -25.58 8.89
CA ASN A 72 6.40 -24.86 8.83
C ASN A 72 6.95 -24.92 7.39
N PRO A 73 7.18 -23.79 6.71
CA PRO A 73 7.68 -23.79 5.33
C PRO A 73 9.01 -24.53 5.15
N LYS A 74 9.82 -24.66 6.22
CA LYS A 74 11.13 -25.31 6.16
C LYS A 74 11.11 -26.78 6.56
N THR A 75 10.28 -27.15 7.55
CA THR A 75 10.30 -28.52 8.13
C THR A 75 9.05 -29.33 7.82
N LEU A 76 8.01 -28.71 7.24
CA LEU A 76 6.69 -29.30 6.98
C LEU A 76 5.96 -29.82 8.24
N ASP A 77 6.47 -29.53 9.43
CA ASP A 77 5.79 -29.91 10.67
C ASP A 77 4.54 -29.06 10.91
N PRO A 78 3.46 -29.64 11.47
CA PRO A 78 2.27 -28.91 11.85
C PRO A 78 2.55 -28.04 13.09
N VAL A 79 2.45 -26.72 12.91
CA VAL A 79 2.57 -25.71 13.97
C VAL A 79 1.19 -25.09 14.25
N PRO A 80 0.73 -25.07 15.52
CA PRO A 80 -0.52 -24.41 15.88
C PRO A 80 -0.37 -22.88 15.77
N VAL A 81 -1.19 -22.25 14.93
CA VAL A 81 -1.31 -20.80 14.86
C VAL A 81 -2.45 -20.38 15.78
N GLN A 82 -2.08 -19.69 16.85
CA GLN A 82 -3.04 -19.15 17.83
C GLN A 82 -3.97 -18.09 17.19
N GLN A 83 -5.10 -17.85 17.85
CA GLN A 83 -6.01 -16.77 17.49
C GLN A 83 -5.26 -15.44 17.53
N LYS A 84 -5.39 -14.65 16.45
CA LYS A 84 -4.81 -13.31 16.39
C LYS A 84 -5.77 -12.30 15.81
N VAL A 85 -5.76 -11.09 16.35
CA VAL A 85 -6.43 -9.94 15.76
C VAL A 85 -5.53 -9.38 14.67
N VAL A 86 -6.09 -9.19 13.47
CA VAL A 86 -5.36 -8.59 12.34
C VAL A 86 -6.16 -7.44 11.77
N VAL A 87 -5.45 -6.44 11.26
CA VAL A 87 -6.07 -5.38 10.45
C VAL A 87 -6.18 -5.88 9.01
N LYS A 88 -7.36 -5.73 8.42
CA LYS A 88 -7.62 -5.99 7.01
C LYS A 88 -7.96 -4.67 6.32
N PHE A 89 -7.26 -4.40 5.23
CA PHE A 89 -7.53 -3.27 4.36
C PHE A 89 -8.34 -3.72 3.14
N LYS A 90 -9.42 -2.98 2.84
CA LYS A 90 -10.23 -3.14 1.63
C LYS A 90 -10.04 -1.89 0.76
N PRO A 91 -9.39 -2.00 -0.41
CA PRO A 91 -9.18 -0.83 -1.27
C PRO A 91 -10.50 -0.29 -1.80
N GLY A 92 -10.64 1.03 -1.79
CA GLY A 92 -11.79 1.76 -2.32
C GLY A 92 -11.84 1.77 -3.86
N ARG A 93 -12.91 2.33 -4.42
CA ARG A 93 -13.13 2.39 -5.87
C ARG A 93 -11.98 3.09 -6.61
N LEU A 94 -11.56 4.26 -6.11
CA LEU A 94 -10.54 5.09 -6.75
C LEU A 94 -9.17 4.40 -6.72
N MET A 95 -8.82 3.79 -5.59
CA MET A 95 -7.58 3.03 -5.46
C MET A 95 -7.55 1.82 -6.39
N LYS A 96 -8.65 1.05 -6.46
CA LYS A 96 -8.77 -0.06 -7.41
C LYS A 96 -8.57 0.42 -8.85
N GLN A 97 -9.27 1.49 -9.26
CA GLN A 97 -9.17 2.02 -10.63
C GLN A 97 -7.73 2.43 -10.98
N ARG A 98 -7.02 3.11 -10.06
CA ARG A 98 -5.63 3.52 -10.26
C ARG A 98 -4.68 2.33 -10.39
N VAL A 99 -4.92 1.23 -9.66
CA VAL A 99 -4.07 0.04 -9.68
C VAL A 99 -4.39 -0.87 -10.88
N LEU A 100 -5.66 -0.97 -11.30
CA LEU A 100 -6.04 -1.74 -12.49
C LEU A 100 -5.27 -1.28 -13.74
N GLY A 101 -5.09 0.04 -13.91
CA GLY A 101 -4.32 0.61 -15.02
C GLY A 101 -2.84 0.21 -15.07
N LEU A 102 -2.26 -0.33 -13.98
CA LEU A 102 -0.90 -0.86 -13.99
C LEU A 102 -0.79 -2.23 -14.69
N GLY A 103 -1.91 -2.91 -14.93
CA GLY A 103 -1.97 -4.12 -15.75
C GLY A 103 -1.84 -3.84 -17.25
N GLU A 104 -2.38 -2.70 -17.70
CA GLU A 104 -2.44 -2.23 -19.09
C GLU A 104 -1.28 -1.26 -19.42
N ILE A 105 -0.04 -1.65 -19.12
CA ILE A 105 1.11 -0.99 -19.74
C ILE A 105 1.13 -1.40 -21.22
N SER A 106 0.77 -0.46 -22.09
CA SER A 106 0.82 -0.62 -23.54
C SER A 106 2.25 -0.83 -24.00
N GLU A 107 2.42 -1.59 -25.08
CA GLU A 107 3.71 -1.89 -25.73
C GLU A 107 4.46 -0.65 -26.24
N ALA A 108 3.89 0.56 -26.12
CA ALA A 108 4.47 1.82 -26.58
C ALA A 108 5.64 2.33 -25.71
N ASP A 109 5.68 2.02 -24.41
CA ASP A 109 6.77 2.49 -23.53
C ASP A 109 8.08 1.70 -23.72
N ALA A 110 8.04 0.57 -24.46
CA ALA A 110 9.21 -0.24 -24.78
C ALA A 110 9.95 0.20 -26.06
N SER A 111 9.33 1.00 -26.93
CA SER A 111 9.98 1.46 -28.17
C SER A 111 10.75 2.77 -28.02
N ALA A 112 10.51 3.55 -26.97
CA ALA A 112 11.21 4.83 -26.74
C ALA A 112 12.67 4.67 -26.25
N ALA A 113 13.16 3.45 -26.05
CA ALA A 113 14.52 3.16 -25.59
C ALA A 113 15.44 2.56 -26.68
N ARG A 114 15.06 2.61 -27.97
CA ARG A 114 15.86 2.03 -29.08
C ARG A 114 16.42 3.01 -30.11
N ASP A 115 16.00 4.28 -30.10
CA ASP A 115 16.46 5.26 -31.09
C ASP A 115 17.27 6.37 -30.43
N GLY A 116 18.57 6.12 -30.24
CA GLY A 116 19.48 7.13 -29.73
C GLY A 116 20.88 6.64 -29.38
N ASP A 117 21.58 6.00 -30.33
CA ASP A 117 23.00 6.26 -30.64
C ASP A 117 23.48 5.30 -31.76
N GLY A 118 23.72 5.85 -32.93
CA GLY A 118 24.12 5.12 -34.14
C GLY A 118 24.37 6.10 -35.28
N GLN A 119 25.33 7.00 -35.06
CA GLN A 119 25.71 8.05 -35.99
C GLN A 119 26.77 7.54 -36.98
N ALA A 120 26.48 7.82 -38.27
CA ALA A 120 27.34 7.97 -39.45
C ALA A 120 28.74 7.31 -39.49
#